data_AF-A0A1I7DQA2-F1
#
_entry.id   AF-A0A1I7DQA2-F1
#
_cell.length_a   1.000
_cell.length_b   1.000
_cell.length_c   1.000
_cell.angle_alpha   90.00
_cell.angle_beta   90.00
_cell.angle_gamma   90.00
#
_symmetry.space_group_name_H-M   'P 1'
#
loop_
_entity.id
_entity.type
_entity.pdbx_description
1 polymer ?
#
loop_
_entity_poly.entity_id
_entity_poly.type
_entity_poly.pdbx_seq_one_letter_code
_entity_poly.pdbx_strand_id
1 'polypeptide(L)'
;MVCTAVSLNAESHSADHELVKLYKLANLVKLVKKEHFRLTGSAGLVLPKAEGLFMLKLKSLGIGLVLSVLSVTGAVAEKLTPVDAMAAFYEVADARPFDREAFVSFFSETHTNHDPRPGQTNESSGDIVADFYKSLQDGSSDGRHEITFIEPVGESKALVRWRYVGTHDGPLFGIPASGNEFDAAGMELWEFDENGKINGLWHVEEIATLLRQITKKP
;
A
#
# COMPACT_ATOMS: atom_id res chain seq x y z
N MET A 1 -31.15 -41.39 -4.28
CA MET A 1 -31.70 -40.97 -5.60
C MET A 1 -33.15 -40.58 -5.39
N VAL A 2 -33.42 -39.32 -5.08
CA VAL A 2 -34.69 -38.61 -5.38
C VAL A 2 -34.30 -37.17 -5.64
N CYS A 3 -34.69 -36.72 -6.83
CA CYS A 3 -34.43 -35.41 -7.41
C CYS A 3 -35.65 -34.53 -7.13
N THR A 4 -35.44 -33.31 -6.63
CA THR A 4 -36.45 -32.26 -6.71
C THR A 4 -35.73 -30.97 -7.11
N ALA A 5 -35.90 -30.59 -8.38
CA ALA A 5 -35.47 -29.32 -8.94
C ALA A 5 -36.47 -28.23 -8.55
N VAL A 6 -35.96 -27.08 -8.09
CA VAL A 6 -36.68 -25.81 -8.12
C VAL A 6 -35.88 -24.89 -9.02
N SER A 7 -36.45 -24.60 -10.19
CA SER A 7 -35.95 -23.62 -11.14
C SER A 7 -36.01 -22.22 -10.54
N LEU A 8 -34.92 -21.46 -10.64
CA LEU A 8 -34.93 -20.01 -10.57
C LEU A 8 -34.38 -19.49 -11.90
N ASN A 9 -35.26 -18.81 -12.63
CA ASN A 9 -35.00 -18.22 -13.93
C ASN A 9 -33.85 -17.22 -13.84
N ALA A 10 -32.92 -17.35 -14.79
CA ALA A 10 -31.97 -16.32 -15.12
C ALA A 10 -32.66 -15.24 -15.96
N GLU A 11 -32.79 -14.05 -15.39
CA GLU A 11 -32.92 -12.81 -16.17
C GLU A 11 -31.68 -11.97 -15.86
N SER A 12 -30.65 -12.13 -16.69
CA SER A 12 -29.63 -11.11 -16.90
C SER A 12 -30.17 -10.15 -17.96
N HIS A 13 -29.98 -8.83 -17.84
CA HIS A 13 -29.73 -7.94 -18.98
C HIS A 13 -29.26 -6.53 -18.55
N SER A 14 -28.05 -6.19 -19.01
CA SER A 14 -27.57 -4.85 -19.44
C SER A 14 -26.73 -3.93 -18.53
N ALA A 15 -26.50 -4.21 -17.24
CA ALA A 15 -25.69 -3.30 -16.41
C ALA A 15 -24.15 -3.54 -16.47
N ASP A 16 -23.69 -4.75 -16.79
CA ASP A 16 -22.27 -5.11 -16.63
C ASP A 16 -21.35 -4.71 -17.80
N HIS A 17 -21.91 -4.43 -18.98
CA HIS A 17 -21.08 -4.08 -20.15
C HIS A 17 -20.56 -2.64 -20.13
N GLU A 18 -21.23 -1.71 -19.45
CA GLU A 18 -20.76 -0.32 -19.30
C GLU A 18 -19.67 -0.20 -18.23
N LEU A 19 -19.76 -0.96 -17.13
CA LEU A 19 -18.75 -0.97 -16.07
C LEU A 19 -17.41 -1.55 -16.56
N VAL A 20 -17.43 -2.59 -17.39
CA VAL A 20 -16.21 -3.15 -18.00
C VAL A 20 -15.58 -2.20 -19.03
N LYS A 21 -16.38 -1.39 -19.74
CA LYS A 21 -15.86 -0.34 -20.64
C LYS A 21 -15.22 0.81 -19.87
N LEU A 22 -15.85 1.26 -18.78
CA LEU A 22 -15.33 2.32 -17.92
C LEU A 22 -14.00 1.91 -17.26
N TYR A 23 -13.89 0.64 -16.84
CA TYR A 23 -12.64 0.09 -16.29
C TYR A 23 -11.50 0.03 -17.33
N LYS A 24 -11.79 -0.30 -18.60
CA LYS A 24 -10.79 -0.28 -19.67
C LYS A 24 -10.37 1.13 -20.08
N LEU A 25 -11.29 2.09 -20.09
CA LEU A 25 -10.99 3.50 -20.40
C LEU A 25 -10.14 4.16 -19.32
N ALA A 26 -10.41 3.90 -18.03
CA ALA A 26 -9.63 4.42 -16.92
C ALA A 26 -8.15 3.95 -16.97
N ASN A 27 -7.92 2.71 -17.40
CA ASN A 27 -6.56 2.17 -17.57
C ASN A 27 -5.85 2.68 -18.83
N LEU A 28 -6.58 2.98 -19.92
CA LEU A 28 -5.99 3.59 -21.11
C LEU A 28 -5.51 5.03 -20.86
N VAL A 29 -6.25 5.81 -20.06
CA VAL A 29 -5.89 7.19 -19.71
C VAL A 29 -4.65 7.24 -18.80
N LYS A 30 -4.46 6.26 -17.92
CA LYS A 30 -3.23 6.14 -17.11
C LYS A 30 -2.01 5.77 -17.96
N LEU A 31 -2.19 5.03 -19.06
CA LEU A 31 -1.09 4.61 -19.94
C LEU A 31 -0.61 5.73 -20.89
N VAL A 32 -1.50 6.63 -21.31
CA VAL A 32 -1.15 7.75 -22.22
C VAL A 32 -0.35 8.87 -21.52
N LYS A 33 -0.43 9.00 -20.19
CA LYS A 33 0.31 10.04 -19.44
C LYS A 33 1.82 9.77 -19.31
N LYS A 34 2.34 8.63 -19.77
CA LYS A 34 3.75 8.23 -19.57
C LYS A 34 4.65 8.29 -20.81
N GLU A 35 4.16 8.69 -21.99
CA GLU A 35 5.00 8.80 -23.19
C GLU A 35 4.97 10.20 -23.82
N HIS A 36 6.16 10.78 -24.00
CA HIS A 36 6.38 12.04 -24.69
C HIS A 36 6.00 11.94 -26.18
N PHE A 37 4.94 12.62 -26.60
CA PHE A 37 4.57 12.71 -28.02
C PHE A 37 5.01 14.05 -28.64
N ARG A 38 5.97 13.98 -29.57
CA ARG A 38 6.30 15.04 -30.53
C ARG A 38 5.24 15.03 -31.64
N LEU A 39 4.52 16.13 -31.83
CA LEU A 39 3.64 16.33 -33.00
C LEU A 39 4.34 17.22 -34.04
N THR A 40 4.69 16.61 -35.17
CA THR A 40 4.87 17.31 -36.46
C THR A 40 3.68 16.92 -37.33
N GLY A 41 2.99 17.89 -37.93
CA GLY A 41 1.86 17.60 -38.81
C GLY A 41 0.94 18.80 -39.02
N SER A 42 1.14 19.47 -40.14
CA SER A 42 0.34 20.56 -40.68
C SER A 42 -1.02 20.09 -41.22
N ALA A 43 -2.11 20.76 -40.82
CA ALA A 43 -3.34 20.87 -41.62
C ALA A 43 -4.17 22.05 -41.10
N GLY A 44 -4.70 22.85 -42.03
CA GLY A 44 -5.15 24.22 -41.81
C GLY A 44 -6.42 24.38 -40.98
N LEU A 45 -6.41 25.44 -40.16
CA LEU A 45 -7.60 25.96 -39.48
C LEU A 45 -7.88 27.36 -40.04
N VAL A 46 -9.02 27.50 -40.72
CA VAL A 46 -9.57 28.80 -41.12
C VAL A 46 -10.41 29.32 -39.96
N LEU A 47 -10.01 30.47 -39.38
CA LEU A 47 -10.80 31.21 -38.40
C LEU A 47 -11.24 32.56 -39.02
N PRO A 48 -12.50 32.98 -38.87
CA PRO A 48 -12.92 34.30 -39.31
C PRO A 48 -12.45 35.39 -38.33
N LYS A 49 -12.12 36.53 -38.93
CA LYS A 49 -11.71 37.81 -38.34
C LYS A 49 -12.54 38.24 -37.12
N ALA A 50 -11.84 38.67 -36.07
CA ALA A 50 -12.28 39.78 -35.22
C ALA A 50 -11.13 40.78 -35.12
N GLU A 51 -11.44 42.03 -35.45
CA GLU A 51 -10.53 43.15 -35.63
C GLU A 51 -10.33 43.93 -34.31
N GLY A 52 -9.11 44.46 -34.12
CA GLY A 52 -8.75 45.43 -33.07
C GLY A 52 -8.16 44.77 -31.82
N LEU A 53 -7.07 45.24 -31.21
CA LEU A 53 -6.36 46.51 -31.28
C LEU A 53 -5.01 46.32 -30.53
N PHE A 54 -4.00 47.13 -30.89
CA PHE A 54 -2.67 47.29 -30.26
C PHE A 54 -1.49 46.41 -30.72
N MET A 55 -0.76 46.97 -31.69
CA MET A 55 0.67 46.75 -31.88
C MET A 55 1.49 47.55 -30.85
N LEU A 56 2.33 46.88 -30.07
CA LEU A 56 3.59 47.46 -29.59
C LEU A 56 4.73 46.46 -29.81
N LYS A 57 5.79 46.94 -30.44
CA LYS A 57 6.91 46.22 -31.07
C LYS A 57 7.67 45.29 -30.11
N LEU A 58 7.81 44.02 -30.49
CA LEU A 58 8.85 43.11 -29.98
C LEU A 58 10.24 43.59 -30.44
N LYS A 59 11.12 43.88 -29.49
CA LYS A 59 12.58 43.87 -29.69
C LYS A 59 13.17 42.76 -28.83
N SER A 60 13.71 41.75 -29.53
CA SER A 60 14.92 40.99 -29.20
C SER A 60 15.23 40.61 -27.74
N LEU A 61 15.31 39.29 -27.53
CA LEU A 61 16.31 38.59 -26.73
C LEU A 61 16.33 38.83 -25.22
N GLY A 62 15.73 37.89 -24.49
CA GLY A 62 15.96 37.67 -23.07
C GLY A 62 15.29 36.36 -22.66
N ILE A 63 16.09 35.32 -22.50
CA ILE A 63 15.68 34.04 -21.91
C ILE A 63 15.20 34.35 -20.49
N GLY A 64 13.88 34.49 -20.33
CA GLY A 64 13.20 34.73 -19.07
C GLY A 64 12.54 33.44 -18.62
N LEU A 65 13.15 32.81 -17.62
CA LEU A 65 12.62 31.71 -16.83
C LEU A 65 11.21 32.08 -16.31
N VAL A 66 10.16 31.59 -16.96
CA VAL A 66 8.81 31.65 -16.38
C VAL A 66 8.73 30.55 -15.34
N LEU A 67 9.01 30.89 -14.07
CA LEU A 67 8.52 30.12 -12.94
C LEU A 67 6.98 30.18 -12.98
N SER A 68 6.36 29.21 -13.62
CA SER A 68 4.97 28.87 -13.34
C SER A 68 4.96 28.25 -11.95
N VAL A 69 4.76 29.08 -10.93
CA VAL A 69 4.26 28.63 -9.63
C VAL A 69 2.85 28.11 -9.90
N LEU A 70 2.73 26.81 -10.21
CA LEU A 70 1.47 26.12 -9.95
C LEU A 70 1.33 26.10 -8.44
N SER A 71 0.52 27.00 -7.91
CA SER A 71 -0.12 26.84 -6.63
C SER A 71 -0.87 25.50 -6.67
N VAL A 72 -0.26 24.47 -6.08
CA VAL A 72 -0.98 23.24 -5.70
C VAL A 72 -1.99 23.68 -4.66
N THR A 73 -3.16 24.09 -5.15
CA THR A 73 -4.38 24.17 -4.36
C THR A 73 -4.65 22.77 -3.87
N GLY A 74 -4.89 22.66 -2.56
CA GLY A 74 -4.85 21.40 -1.81
C GLY A 74 -5.53 20.24 -2.53
N ALA A 75 -4.73 19.29 -2.99
CA ALA A 75 -5.20 17.93 -3.00
C ALA A 75 -5.50 17.60 -1.54
N VAL A 76 -6.78 17.50 -1.19
CA VAL A 76 -7.17 16.79 0.02
C VAL A 76 -6.46 15.46 -0.09
N ALA A 77 -5.54 15.16 0.84
CA ALA A 77 -4.91 13.84 0.88
C ALA A 77 -6.05 12.82 0.93
N GLU A 78 -6.25 12.10 -0.17
CA GLU A 78 -7.29 11.09 -0.26
C GLU A 78 -6.98 10.07 0.83
N LYS A 79 -7.91 9.88 1.76
CA LYS A 79 -7.75 8.92 2.85
C LYS A 79 -7.51 7.55 2.23
N LEU A 80 -6.39 6.91 2.60
CA LEU A 80 -6.09 5.57 2.12
C LEU A 80 -7.21 4.61 2.54
N THR A 81 -7.58 3.71 1.64
CA THR A 81 -8.44 2.58 2.02
C THR A 81 -7.70 1.69 3.03
N PRO A 82 -8.40 0.89 3.85
CA PRO A 82 -7.75 -0.08 4.73
C PRO A 82 -6.73 -0.98 4.03
N VAL A 83 -7.03 -1.40 2.79
CA VAL A 83 -6.16 -2.23 1.96
C VAL A 83 -4.91 -1.46 1.55
N ASP A 84 -5.06 -0.22 1.07
CA ASP A 84 -3.92 0.61 0.65
C ASP A 84 -3.04 1.01 1.85
N ALA A 85 -3.65 1.30 2.99
CA ALA A 85 -2.94 1.60 4.24
C ALA A 85 -2.13 0.39 4.71
N MET A 86 -2.72 -0.81 4.67
CA MET A 86 -2.05 -2.06 5.03
C MET A 86 -0.89 -2.39 4.06
N ALA A 87 -1.08 -2.19 2.75
CA ALA A 87 -0.01 -2.38 1.78
C ALA A 87 1.15 -1.39 2.01
N ALA A 88 0.84 -0.10 2.21
CA ALA A 88 1.83 0.93 2.49
C ALA A 88 2.59 0.67 3.80
N PHE A 89 1.93 0.11 4.82
CA PHE A 89 2.59 -0.28 6.05
C PHE A 89 3.71 -1.29 5.80
N TYR A 90 3.46 -2.38 5.06
CA TYR A 90 4.49 -3.42 4.87
C TYR A 90 5.68 -2.92 4.06
N GLU A 91 5.47 -2.03 3.10
CA GLU A 91 6.56 -1.34 2.39
C GLU A 91 7.44 -0.55 3.36
N VAL A 92 6.85 0.18 4.33
CA VAL A 92 7.58 0.93 5.35
C VAL A 92 8.24 0.00 6.37
N ALA A 93 7.55 -1.06 6.78
CA ALA A 93 8.02 -2.04 7.75
C ALA A 93 9.28 -2.78 7.26
N ASP A 94 9.30 -3.11 5.97
CA ASP A 94 10.42 -3.80 5.32
C ASP A 94 11.47 -2.85 4.73
N ALA A 95 11.20 -1.54 4.68
CA ALA A 95 12.17 -0.56 4.23
C ALA A 95 13.48 -0.66 5.02
N ARG A 96 14.59 -0.57 4.29
CA ARG A 96 15.95 -0.51 4.83
C ARG A 96 16.61 0.77 4.32
N PRO A 97 17.05 1.70 5.19
CA PRO A 97 17.00 1.63 6.66
C PRO A 97 15.58 1.71 7.25
N PHE A 98 15.37 1.17 8.45
CA PHE A 98 14.09 1.26 9.17
C PHE A 98 13.73 2.71 9.49
N ASP A 99 12.60 3.17 8.97
CA ASP A 99 12.03 4.47 9.30
C ASP A 99 11.00 4.31 10.43
N ARG A 100 11.49 4.47 11.66
CA ARG A 100 10.67 4.33 12.86
C ARG A 100 9.55 5.37 12.92
N GLU A 101 9.81 6.60 12.49
CA GLU A 101 8.82 7.68 12.54
C GLU A 101 7.69 7.41 11.55
N ALA A 102 8.04 7.05 10.31
CA ALA A 102 7.06 6.64 9.31
C ALA A 102 6.25 5.42 9.78
N PHE A 103 6.91 4.42 10.38
CA PHE A 103 6.25 3.22 10.90
C PHE A 103 5.24 3.53 12.00
N VAL A 104 5.66 4.27 13.04
CA VAL A 104 4.77 4.62 14.17
C VAL A 104 3.59 5.46 13.71
N SER A 105 3.76 6.24 12.63
CA SER A 105 2.68 7.07 12.08
C SER A 105 1.47 6.28 11.61
N PHE A 106 1.55 4.96 11.37
CA PHE A 106 0.38 4.16 10.98
C PHE A 106 -0.59 3.88 12.13
N PHE A 107 -0.15 3.99 13.39
CA PHE A 107 -0.95 3.63 14.56
C PHE A 107 -1.69 4.83 15.14
N SER A 108 -2.84 4.59 15.77
CA SER A 108 -3.40 5.55 16.72
C SER A 108 -2.50 5.65 17.95
N GLU A 109 -2.64 6.72 18.75
CA GLU A 109 -1.83 6.92 19.97
C GLU A 109 -1.82 5.68 20.87
N THR A 110 -2.99 5.06 21.00
CA THR A 110 -3.18 3.73 21.58
C THR A 110 -4.03 2.89 20.64
N HIS A 111 -3.67 1.63 20.47
CA HIS A 111 -4.45 0.64 19.73
C HIS A 111 -4.62 -0.62 20.56
N THR A 112 -5.65 -1.40 20.22
CA THR A 112 -5.92 -2.67 20.91
C THR A 112 -5.27 -3.83 20.17
N ASN A 113 -4.32 -4.51 20.83
CA ASN A 113 -3.93 -5.86 20.47
C ASN A 113 -4.93 -6.85 21.09
N HIS A 114 -5.68 -7.55 20.25
CA HIS A 114 -6.65 -8.55 20.68
C HIS A 114 -6.05 -9.93 20.96
N ASP A 115 -4.80 -10.16 20.55
CA ASP A 115 -4.05 -11.40 20.78
C ASP A 115 -2.74 -11.13 21.57
N PRO A 116 -2.82 -10.49 22.77
CA PRO A 116 -1.62 -10.16 23.54
C PRO A 116 -0.90 -11.43 23.98
N ARG A 117 0.45 -11.39 23.98
CA ARG A 117 1.24 -12.48 24.54
C ARG A 117 1.04 -12.56 26.05
N PRO A 118 1.24 -13.73 26.68
CA PRO A 118 1.18 -13.85 28.14
C PRO A 118 2.06 -12.80 28.83
N GLY A 119 1.46 -11.98 29.69
CA GLY A 119 2.14 -10.88 30.39
C GLY A 119 2.12 -9.53 29.69
N GLN A 120 1.51 -9.42 28.51
CA GLN A 120 1.24 -8.13 27.84
C GLN A 120 -0.19 -7.65 28.09
N THR A 121 -0.38 -6.33 28.10
CA THR A 121 -1.70 -5.70 28.07
C THR A 121 -2.27 -5.73 26.65
N ASN A 122 -3.60 -5.64 26.53
CA ASN A 122 -4.25 -5.43 25.24
C ASN A 122 -3.97 -4.03 24.67
N GLU A 123 -3.76 -3.04 25.54
CA GLU A 123 -3.33 -1.71 25.10
C GLU A 123 -1.87 -1.78 24.62
N SER A 124 -1.64 -1.30 23.40
CA SER A 124 -0.34 -1.27 22.74
C SER A 124 -0.14 0.09 22.05
N SER A 125 1.11 0.49 21.87
CA SER A 125 1.49 1.71 21.15
C SER A 125 2.28 1.34 19.89
N GLY A 126 2.25 2.23 18.89
CA GLY A 126 3.07 2.05 17.69
C GLY A 126 4.56 1.86 18.01
N ASP A 127 5.05 2.45 19.10
CA ASP A 127 6.42 2.29 19.57
C ASP A 127 6.77 0.85 19.93
N ILE A 128 5.89 0.14 20.64
CA ILE A 128 6.10 -1.26 21.03
C ILE A 128 6.17 -2.16 19.80
N VAL A 129 5.30 -1.90 18.82
CA VAL A 129 5.29 -2.64 17.54
C VAL A 129 6.55 -2.32 16.72
N ALA A 130 6.98 -1.05 16.70
CA ALA A 130 8.19 -0.64 16.01
C ALA A 130 9.44 -1.32 16.57
N ASP A 131 9.54 -1.46 17.89
CA ASP A 131 10.65 -2.16 18.54
C ASP A 131 10.68 -3.65 18.16
N PHE A 132 9.50 -4.27 18.02
CA PHE A 132 9.39 -5.64 17.51
C PHE A 132 9.87 -5.75 16.05
N TYR A 133 9.41 -4.88 15.15
CA TYR A 133 9.85 -4.89 13.75
C TYR A 133 11.35 -4.56 13.62
N LYS A 134 11.87 -3.67 14.47
CA LYS A 134 13.31 -3.43 14.54
C LYS A 134 14.09 -4.70 14.92
N SER A 135 13.57 -5.50 15.84
CA SER A 135 14.19 -6.79 16.19
C SER A 135 14.18 -7.79 15.03
N LEU A 136 13.14 -7.77 14.18
CA LEU A 136 13.09 -8.59 12.97
C LEU A 136 14.20 -8.17 11.98
N GLN A 137 14.40 -6.86 11.79
CA GLN A 137 15.47 -6.34 10.93
C GLN A 137 16.87 -6.64 11.49
N ASP A 138 17.05 -6.57 12.80
CA ASP A 138 18.32 -6.90 13.45
C ASP A 138 18.63 -8.40 13.36
N GLY A 139 17.60 -9.25 13.34
CA GLY A 139 17.73 -10.69 13.20
C GLY A 139 18.02 -11.16 11.77
N SER A 140 17.71 -10.34 10.76
CA SER A 140 17.81 -10.71 9.36
C SER A 140 18.04 -9.50 8.46
N SER A 141 19.23 -9.42 7.86
CA SER A 141 19.62 -8.31 6.98
C SER A 141 18.82 -8.27 5.67
N ASP A 142 18.30 -9.42 5.22
CA ASP A 142 17.50 -9.61 4.00
C ASP A 142 16.02 -9.98 4.29
N GLY A 143 15.63 -9.98 5.56
CA GLY A 143 14.31 -10.35 6.05
C GLY A 143 13.21 -9.42 5.54
N ARG A 144 12.15 -9.99 4.94
CA ARG A 144 11.02 -9.23 4.38
C ARG A 144 9.72 -10.04 4.40
N HIS A 145 8.60 -9.34 4.31
CA HIS A 145 7.27 -9.88 4.12
C HIS A 145 6.97 -10.03 2.63
N GLU A 146 6.77 -11.26 2.18
CA GLU A 146 6.17 -11.57 0.88
C GLU A 146 4.65 -11.65 1.05
N ILE A 147 3.97 -10.57 0.64
CA ILE A 147 2.52 -10.46 0.72
C ILE A 147 1.88 -11.44 -0.25
N THR A 148 1.07 -12.35 0.29
CA THR A 148 0.30 -13.32 -0.50
C THR A 148 -1.01 -12.70 -1.01
N PHE A 149 -1.74 -12.04 -0.11
CA PHE A 149 -2.92 -11.24 -0.46
C PHE A 149 -3.22 -10.23 0.66
N ILE A 150 -3.95 -9.18 0.29
CA ILE A 150 -4.63 -8.27 1.20
C ILE A 150 -6.07 -8.15 0.72
N GLU A 151 -7.03 -8.34 1.62
CA GLU A 151 -8.46 -8.32 1.31
C GLU A 151 -9.20 -7.37 2.26
N PRO A 152 -10.20 -6.60 1.77
CA PRO A 152 -11.03 -5.77 2.63
C PRO A 152 -11.98 -6.64 3.47
N VAL A 153 -12.20 -6.23 4.72
CA VAL A 153 -13.18 -6.85 5.63
C VAL A 153 -14.16 -5.77 6.09
N GLY A 154 -15.23 -5.57 5.32
CA GLY A 154 -16.12 -4.44 5.52
C GLY A 154 -15.45 -3.10 5.17
N GLU A 155 -15.91 -2.01 5.79
CA GLU A 155 -15.46 -0.65 5.43
C GLU A 155 -14.20 -0.20 6.17
N SER A 156 -13.96 -0.75 7.38
CA SER A 156 -12.91 -0.26 8.29
C SER A 156 -11.82 -1.28 8.60
N LYS A 157 -11.83 -2.46 7.99
CA LYS A 157 -10.82 -3.50 8.26
C LYS A 157 -10.17 -4.03 6.99
N ALA A 158 -8.95 -4.53 7.13
CA ALA A 158 -8.25 -5.28 6.11
C ALA A 158 -7.61 -6.52 6.71
N LEU A 159 -7.61 -7.62 5.95
CA LEU A 159 -6.95 -8.87 6.28
C LEU A 159 -5.73 -9.03 5.37
N VAL A 160 -4.59 -9.42 5.94
CA VAL A 160 -3.39 -9.77 5.20
C VAL A 160 -2.96 -11.21 5.48
N ARG A 161 -2.41 -11.84 4.45
CA ARG A 161 -1.61 -13.07 4.55
C ARG A 161 -0.24 -12.80 3.99
N TRP A 162 0.81 -13.11 4.74
CA TRP A 162 2.20 -12.90 4.33
C TRP A 162 3.11 -14.07 4.68
N ARG A 163 4.24 -14.19 4.00
CA ARG A 163 5.37 -15.03 4.41
C ARG A 163 6.54 -14.13 4.81
N TYR A 164 7.11 -14.35 5.98
CA TYR A 164 8.33 -13.71 6.42
C TYR A 164 9.51 -14.60 6.04
N VAL A 165 10.33 -14.13 5.11
CA VAL A 165 11.44 -14.88 4.51
C VAL A 165 12.74 -14.13 4.70
N GLY A 166 13.84 -14.85 4.87
CA GLY A 166 15.17 -14.27 4.99
C GLY A 166 16.20 -15.22 5.55
N THR A 167 17.34 -14.66 5.92
CA THR A 167 18.49 -15.34 6.52
C THR A 167 18.65 -14.90 7.96
N HIS A 168 18.77 -15.84 8.90
CA HIS A 168 19.02 -15.55 10.31
C HIS A 168 20.50 -15.25 10.55
N ASP A 169 20.92 -14.05 10.14
CA ASP A 169 22.31 -13.55 10.17
C ASP A 169 22.56 -12.51 11.27
N GLY A 170 21.56 -12.22 12.10
CA GLY A 170 21.70 -11.43 13.32
C GLY A 170 20.92 -12.02 14.50
N PRO A 171 20.93 -11.35 15.68
CA PRO A 171 20.24 -11.84 16.87
C PRO A 171 18.71 -11.68 16.75
N LEU A 172 17.96 -12.76 16.97
CA LEU A 172 16.50 -12.75 16.94
C LEU A 172 15.91 -13.52 18.13
N PHE A 173 14.97 -12.92 18.88
CA PHE A 173 14.36 -13.53 20.08
C PHE A 173 15.37 -14.06 21.11
N GLY A 174 16.52 -13.39 21.25
CA GLY A 174 17.61 -13.80 22.15
C GLY A 174 18.44 -14.99 21.64
N ILE A 175 18.18 -15.46 20.41
CA ILE A 175 18.93 -16.52 19.75
C ILE A 175 20.01 -15.86 18.88
N PRO A 176 21.30 -16.22 19.04
CA PRO A 176 22.36 -15.73 18.16
C PRO A 176 22.17 -16.18 16.71
N ALA A 177 22.69 -15.40 15.78
CA ALA A 177 22.69 -15.71 14.35
C ALA A 177 23.12 -17.16 14.08
N SER A 178 22.34 -17.85 13.25
CA SER A 178 22.58 -19.24 12.86
C SER A 178 23.11 -19.39 11.44
N GLY A 179 22.88 -18.41 10.58
CA GLY A 179 23.09 -18.48 9.14
C GLY A 179 22.02 -19.27 8.38
N ASN A 180 20.99 -19.81 9.04
CA ASN A 180 19.91 -20.54 8.38
C ASN A 180 18.95 -19.61 7.65
N GLU A 181 18.47 -20.06 6.50
CA GLU A 181 17.28 -19.50 5.87
C GLU A 181 16.03 -19.84 6.70
N PHE A 182 15.07 -18.92 6.71
CA PHE A 182 13.76 -19.10 7.31
C PHE A 182 12.64 -18.67 6.36
N ASP A 183 11.47 -19.25 6.60
CA ASP A 183 10.24 -19.00 5.88
C ASP A 183 9.08 -19.38 6.80
N ALA A 184 8.44 -18.37 7.37
CA ALA A 184 7.34 -18.52 8.32
C ALA A 184 6.14 -17.71 7.85
N ALA A 185 4.94 -18.28 7.98
CA ALA A 185 3.72 -17.59 7.62
C ALA A 185 3.14 -16.75 8.77
N GLY A 186 2.36 -15.73 8.39
CA GLY A 186 1.47 -15.02 9.31
C GLY A 186 0.21 -14.51 8.63
N MET A 187 -0.78 -14.21 9.47
CA MET A 187 -2.04 -13.57 9.10
C MET A 187 -2.42 -12.52 10.13
N GLU A 188 -2.93 -11.40 9.65
CA GLU A 188 -3.35 -10.30 10.51
C GLU A 188 -4.65 -9.68 9.98
N LEU A 189 -5.56 -9.34 10.90
CA LEU A 189 -6.74 -8.53 10.64
C LEU A 189 -6.55 -7.21 11.38
N TRP A 190 -6.56 -6.09 10.68
CA TRP A 190 -6.47 -4.77 11.30
C TRP A 190 -7.77 -4.00 11.16
N GLU A 191 -8.10 -3.25 12.20
CA GLU A 191 -9.16 -2.25 12.23
C GLU A 191 -8.57 -0.85 12.21
N PHE A 192 -9.14 0.00 11.35
CA PHE A 192 -8.71 1.36 11.13
C PHE A 192 -9.75 2.36 11.64
N ASP A 193 -9.28 3.47 12.20
CA ASP A 193 -10.12 4.57 12.65
C ASP A 193 -10.58 5.51 11.50
N GLU A 194 -11.30 6.58 11.86
CA GLU A 194 -11.75 7.60 10.92
C GLU A 194 -10.60 8.39 10.27
N ASN A 195 -9.41 8.38 10.85
CA ASN A 195 -8.19 9.01 10.33
C ASN A 195 -7.33 8.05 9.49
N GLY A 196 -7.72 6.77 9.39
CA GLY A 196 -6.98 5.74 8.66
C GLY A 196 -5.80 5.19 9.46
N LYS A 197 -5.79 5.35 10.78
CA LYS A 197 -4.80 4.79 11.69
C LYS A 197 -5.25 3.42 12.19
N ILE A 198 -4.29 2.52 12.41
CA ILE A 198 -4.53 1.20 13.00
C ILE A 198 -4.94 1.41 14.46
N ASN A 199 -6.18 1.05 14.78
CA ASN A 199 -6.80 1.19 16.11
C ASN A 199 -7.04 -0.17 16.79
N GLY A 200 -7.03 -1.26 16.03
CA GLY A 200 -7.14 -2.61 16.56
C GLY A 200 -6.48 -3.64 15.65
N LEU A 201 -5.96 -4.73 16.23
CA LEU A 201 -5.37 -5.83 15.47
C LEU A 201 -5.64 -7.19 16.11
N TRP A 202 -5.80 -8.20 15.25
CA TRP A 202 -5.78 -9.62 15.56
C TRP A 202 -4.68 -10.27 14.73
N HIS A 203 -3.89 -11.16 15.30
CA HIS A 203 -2.73 -11.70 14.62
C HIS A 203 -2.39 -13.13 15.03
N VAL A 204 -1.95 -13.92 14.04
CA VAL A 204 -1.42 -15.27 14.24
C VAL A 204 -0.23 -15.48 13.32
N GLU A 205 0.92 -15.80 13.91
CA GLU A 205 2.15 -16.11 13.20
C GLU A 205 2.67 -17.52 13.53
N GLU A 206 3.38 -18.13 12.60
CA GLU A 206 4.06 -19.40 12.81
C GLU A 206 5.37 -19.26 13.62
N ILE A 207 5.30 -18.63 14.80
CA ILE A 207 6.48 -18.40 15.66
C ILE A 207 7.21 -19.73 15.95
N ALA A 208 6.50 -20.83 16.17
CA ALA A 208 7.11 -22.14 16.38
C ALA A 208 7.88 -22.66 15.15
N THR A 209 7.42 -22.37 13.93
CA THR A 209 8.13 -22.72 12.70
C THR A 209 9.38 -21.88 12.54
N LEU A 210 9.27 -20.57 12.76
CA LEU A 210 10.41 -19.65 12.73
C LEU A 210 11.49 -20.09 13.72
N LEU A 211 11.13 -20.31 14.99
CA LEU A 211 12.06 -20.77 16.04
C LEU A 211 12.74 -22.09 15.67
N ARG A 212 12.00 -23.05 15.11
CA ARG A 212 12.56 -24.33 14.65
C ARG A 212 13.57 -24.14 13.53
N GLN A 213 13.31 -23.24 12.57
CA GLN A 213 14.21 -22.98 11.45
C GLN A 213 15.49 -22.28 11.92
N ILE A 214 15.38 -21.25 12.76
CA ILE A 214 16.53 -20.45 13.19
C ILE A 214 17.42 -21.13 14.25
N THR A 215 16.95 -22.21 14.88
CA THR A 215 17.72 -22.99 15.87
C THR A 215 18.23 -24.32 15.33
N LYS A 216 17.86 -24.68 14.10
CA LYS A 216 18.32 -25.92 13.46
C LYS A 216 19.85 -25.90 13.37
N LYS A 217 20.51 -26.90 13.93
CA LYS A 217 21.96 -27.07 13.74
C LYS A 217 22.23 -27.55 12.30
N PRO A 218 23.32 -27.10 11.66
CA PRO A 218 23.72 -27.59 10.35
C PRO A 218 23.94 -29.12 10.36
#